data_AF-A0A410WAS3-F1
#
_entry.id   AF-A0A410WAS3-F1
#
_cell.length_a   1.000
_cell.length_b   1.000
_cell.length_c   1.000
_cell.angle_alpha   90.00
_cell.angle_beta   90.00
_cell.angle_gamma   90.00
#
_symmetry.space_group_name_H-M   'P 1'
#
loop_
_entity.id
_entity.type
_entity.pdbx_description
1 polymer ?
#
loop_
_entity_poly.entity_id
_entity_poly.type
_entity_poly.pdbx_seq_one_letter_code
_entity_poly.pdbx_strand_id
1 'polypeptide(L)'
;MSTLSISVLDAATIFEGPDTLFRYDLPGTGIVEGWATEAVIAQAKELLDGWEHGDVELIGEGEAVEILKAELLAAGAQVIEPEPQVAQVEPRRATMPKLAIKQQCGVSKRQKIAWGLITSVALLAVIASWRWLASADAPAPIEAQAEPSKTTVASISTPAPPAAKAPVLRSMELDGLRVKLPVDFGLAASDGDVMATGEDPNLRILLSKEQPGRSLSNTLDAVRVDDSLEVLEAHARVAEAPAVVYLERAADGSQVRWTQWQRGEHMLFVGCQTREAASNQQLAACDQAVASLELG
;
A
#
# COMPACT_ATOMS: atom_id res chain seq x y z
N MET A 1 -27.51 18.58 13.32
CA MET A 1 -26.13 18.46 13.83
C MET A 1 -25.45 17.49 12.90
N SER A 2 -24.59 18.00 12.02
CA SER A 2 -23.80 17.21 11.09
C SER A 2 -22.49 16.86 11.79
N THR A 3 -22.23 15.57 11.94
CA THR A 3 -20.98 15.06 12.53
C THR A 3 -20.10 14.55 11.40
N LEU A 4 -18.82 14.94 11.43
CA LEU A 4 -17.80 14.51 10.47
C LEU A 4 -16.70 13.78 11.23
N SER A 5 -16.56 12.48 10.97
CA SER A 5 -15.43 11.68 11.44
C SER A 5 -14.24 11.88 10.49
N ILE A 6 -13.07 12.19 11.03
CA ILE A 6 -11.83 12.33 10.28
C ILE A 6 -10.85 11.30 10.83
N SER A 7 -10.55 10.28 10.04
CA SER A 7 -9.54 9.28 10.37
C SER A 7 -8.21 9.63 9.73
N VAL A 8 -7.19 9.89 10.54
CA VAL A 8 -5.84 10.21 10.06
C VAL A 8 -5.00 8.94 10.06
N LEU A 9 -4.59 8.49 8.87
CA LEU A 9 -3.70 7.35 8.67
C LEU A 9 -2.37 7.83 8.10
N ASP A 10 -1.32 7.02 8.24
CA ASP A 10 0.01 7.35 7.72
C ASP A 10 0.03 7.61 6.21
N ALA A 11 -0.88 6.97 5.46
CA ALA A 11 -0.93 7.05 4.00
C ALA A 11 -2.12 7.86 3.44
N ALA A 12 -3.10 8.24 4.26
CA ALA A 12 -4.28 8.99 3.81
C ALA A 12 -5.04 9.63 4.98
N THR A 13 -5.84 10.64 4.67
CA THR A 13 -6.90 11.11 5.58
C THR A 13 -8.25 10.70 5.01
N ILE A 14 -9.09 10.10 5.85
CA ILE A 14 -10.46 9.67 5.50
C ILE A 14 -11.44 10.62 6.18
N PHE A 15 -12.40 11.13 5.42
CA PHE A 15 -13.50 11.96 5.92
C PHE A 15 -14.80 11.17 5.78
N GLU A 16 -15.52 11.00 6.89
CA GLU A 16 -16.77 10.24 6.99
C GLU A 16 -17.87 11.15 7.53
N GLY A 17 -18.76 11.59 6.64
CA GLY A 17 -19.94 12.39 6.98
C GLY A 17 -21.16 11.93 6.19
N PRO A 18 -21.86 12.81 5.44
CA PRO A 18 -22.90 12.37 4.50
C PRO A 18 -22.32 11.53 3.34
N ASP A 19 -21.08 11.84 2.94
CA ASP A 19 -20.29 11.11 1.95
C ASP A 19 -18.96 10.68 2.58
N THR A 20 -18.40 9.57 2.10
CA THR A 20 -17.06 9.11 2.49
C THR A 20 -16.04 9.55 1.44
N LEU A 21 -15.02 10.30 1.85
CA LEU A 21 -13.96 10.81 0.98
C LEU A 21 -12.58 10.36 1.46
N PHE A 22 -11.80 9.75 0.55
CA PHE A 22 -10.42 9.31 0.81
C PHE A 22 -9.44 10.29 0.15
N ARG A 23 -8.58 10.93 0.96
CA ARG A 23 -7.55 11.87 0.50
C ARG A 23 -6.16 11.27 0.74
N TYR A 24 -5.66 10.53 -0.25
CA TYR A 24 -4.30 9.97 -0.27
C TYR A 24 -3.22 11.03 -0.46
N ASP A 25 -3.59 12.20 -0.97
CA ASP A 25 -2.73 13.37 -1.07
C ASP A 25 -2.60 14.12 0.26
N LEU A 26 -3.38 13.76 1.29
CA LEU A 26 -3.31 14.34 2.63
C LEU A 26 -3.00 13.25 3.68
N PRO A 27 -1.84 12.60 3.64
CA PRO A 27 -1.45 11.61 4.65
C PRO A 27 -1.14 12.25 6.00
N GLY A 28 -1.20 11.46 7.07
CA GLY A 28 -0.79 11.88 8.42
C GLY A 28 0.65 12.37 8.50
N THR A 29 1.56 11.78 7.72
CA THR A 29 2.94 12.28 7.56
C THR A 29 2.98 13.72 7.06
N GLY A 30 2.09 14.07 6.13
CA GLY A 30 1.97 15.42 5.62
C GLY A 30 1.41 16.44 6.62
N ILE A 31 0.65 15.96 7.60
CA ILE A 31 0.15 16.79 8.71
C ILE A 31 1.30 17.07 9.69
N VAL A 32 2.13 16.07 10.00
CA VAL A 32 3.32 16.24 10.85
C VAL A 32 4.35 17.16 10.19
N GLU A 33 4.54 17.03 8.88
CA GLU A 33 5.41 17.91 8.09
C GLU A 33 4.80 19.31 7.85
N GLY A 34 3.53 19.51 8.22
CA GLY A 34 2.85 20.82 8.24
C GLY A 34 2.29 21.31 6.90
N TRP A 35 2.34 20.52 5.83
CA TRP A 35 1.85 20.92 4.51
C TRP A 35 0.42 20.43 4.21
N ALA A 36 -0.05 19.37 4.86
CA ALA A 36 -1.39 18.81 4.62
C ALA A 36 -2.47 19.45 5.50
N THR A 37 -2.09 20.05 6.63
CA THR A 37 -3.02 20.48 7.69
C THR A 37 -4.06 21.49 7.23
N GLU A 38 -3.66 22.51 6.49
CA GLU A 38 -4.58 23.53 5.95
C GLU A 38 -5.59 22.91 4.96
N ALA A 39 -5.14 22.00 4.11
CA ALA A 39 -5.98 21.34 3.13
C ALA A 39 -6.98 20.36 3.77
N VAL A 40 -6.59 19.69 4.87
CA VAL A 40 -7.51 18.86 5.67
C VAL A 40 -8.62 19.71 6.28
N ILE A 41 -8.28 20.87 6.86
CA ILE A 41 -9.26 21.79 7.45
C ILE A 41 -10.19 22.36 6.37
N ALA A 42 -9.65 22.73 5.21
CA ALA A 42 -10.45 23.22 4.08
C ALA A 42 -11.45 22.17 3.59
N GLN A 43 -11.02 20.91 3.49
CA GLN A 43 -11.90 19.81 3.11
C GLN A 43 -13.00 19.57 4.15
N ALA A 44 -12.66 19.60 5.44
CA ALA A 44 -13.63 19.46 6.52
C ALA A 44 -14.71 20.56 6.49
N LYS A 45 -14.32 21.80 6.15
CA LYS A 45 -15.25 22.93 5.96
C LYS A 45 -16.22 22.74 4.79
N GLU A 46 -15.78 22.09 3.72
CA GLU A 46 -16.62 21.79 2.56
C GLU A 46 -17.64 20.69 2.86
N LEU A 47 -17.25 19.69 3.66
CA LEU A 47 -18.09 18.54 3.99
C LEU A 47 -19.08 18.82 5.12
N LEU A 48 -18.84 19.83 5.96
CA LEU A 48 -19.76 20.25 7.02
C LEU A 48 -20.65 21.40 6.55
N ASP A 49 -21.96 21.14 6.45
CA ASP A 49 -22.99 22.17 6.29
C ASP A 49 -23.14 23.01 7.58
N GLY A 50 -22.21 23.95 7.78
CA GLY A 50 -22.18 24.89 8.91
C GLY A 50 -21.05 24.61 9.89
N TRP A 51 -19.84 25.04 9.52
CA TRP A 51 -18.59 24.89 10.29
C TRP A 51 -18.68 25.24 11.79
N GLU A 52 -19.37 26.33 12.14
CA GLU A 52 -19.46 26.79 13.54
C GLU A 52 -20.38 25.91 14.43
N HIS A 53 -21.19 25.04 13.81
CA HIS A 53 -22.17 24.17 14.49
C HIS A 53 -21.97 22.68 14.16
N GLY A 54 -20.89 22.35 13.44
CA GLY A 54 -20.53 20.98 13.06
C GLY A 54 -19.60 20.36 14.09
N ASP A 55 -19.84 19.08 14.40
CA ASP A 55 -18.99 18.31 15.30
C ASP A 55 -17.98 17.53 14.47
N VAL A 56 -16.69 17.66 14.81
CA VAL A 56 -15.61 16.91 14.18
C VAL A 56 -15.11 15.86 15.15
N GLU A 57 -15.22 14.58 14.77
CA GLU A 57 -14.66 13.47 15.51
C GLU A 57 -13.31 13.10 14.90
N LEU A 58 -12.24 13.08 15.71
CA LEU A 58 -10.92 12.67 15.25
C LEU A 58 -10.66 11.23 15.66
N ILE A 59 -10.38 10.37 14.68
CA ILE A 59 -10.07 8.96 14.88
C ILE A 59 -8.62 8.71 14.48
N GLY A 60 -7.87 8.12 15.41
CA GLY A 60 -6.45 7.81 15.22
C GLY A 60 -5.64 8.16 16.46
N GLU A 61 -4.37 7.80 16.41
CA GLU A 61 -3.41 8.04 17.49
C GLU A 61 -2.11 8.57 16.89
N GLY A 62 -1.39 9.42 17.65
CA GLY A 62 -0.07 9.92 17.26
C GLY A 62 -0.01 11.42 16.99
N GLU A 63 1.18 11.89 16.62
CA GLU A 63 1.52 13.31 16.49
C GLU A 63 0.65 14.05 15.47
N ALA A 64 0.30 13.40 14.35
CA ALA A 64 -0.56 13.97 13.32
C ALA A 64 -1.95 14.35 13.85
N VAL A 65 -2.55 13.52 14.71
CA VAL A 65 -3.88 13.76 15.28
C VAL A 65 -3.85 14.89 16.30
N GLU A 66 -2.80 14.97 17.13
CA GLU A 66 -2.61 16.06 18.09
C GLU A 66 -2.43 17.42 17.39
N ILE A 67 -1.63 17.46 16.32
CA ILE A 67 -1.45 18.66 15.49
C ILE A 67 -2.79 19.06 14.86
N LEU A 68 -3.49 18.11 14.26
CA LEU A 68 -4.76 18.39 13.60
C LEU A 68 -5.85 18.83 14.59
N LYS A 69 -5.89 18.25 15.80
CA LYS A 69 -6.79 18.64 16.89
C LYS A 69 -6.55 20.09 17.30
N ALA A 70 -5.30 20.49 17.51
CA ALA A 70 -4.94 21.85 17.87
C ALA A 70 -5.38 22.86 16.79
N GLU A 71 -5.13 22.53 15.52
CA GLU A 71 -5.45 23.40 14.38
C GLU A 71 -6.96 23.48 14.10
N LEU A 72 -7.71 22.39 14.26
CA LEU A 72 -9.17 22.40 14.15
C LEU A 72 -9.83 23.25 15.23
N LEU A 73 -9.34 23.17 16.46
CA LEU A 73 -9.79 24.02 17.57
C LEU A 73 -9.45 25.50 17.31
N ALA A 74 -8.24 25.79 16.82
CA ALA A 74 -7.85 27.15 16.43
C ALA A 74 -8.70 27.70 15.28
N ALA A 75 -9.14 26.83 14.37
CA ALA A 75 -10.04 27.16 13.28
C ALA A 75 -11.53 27.26 13.70
N GLY A 76 -11.86 26.99 14.97
CA GLY A 76 -13.20 27.17 15.54
C GLY A 76 -14.13 25.96 15.43
N ALA A 77 -13.61 24.77 15.10
CA ALA A 77 -14.41 23.54 15.10
C ALA A 77 -14.66 23.03 16.53
N GLN A 78 -15.78 22.35 16.75
CA GLN A 78 -16.01 21.58 17.97
C GLN A 78 -15.46 20.17 17.77
N VAL A 79 -14.33 19.86 18.39
CA VAL A 79 -13.72 18.53 18.32
C VAL A 79 -14.27 17.65 19.44
N ILE A 80 -15.01 16.60 19.08
CA ILE A 80 -15.49 15.59 20.02
C ILE A 80 -14.46 14.46 20.04
N GLU A 81 -13.90 14.21 21.22
CA GLU A 81 -13.03 13.07 21.45
C GLU A 81 -13.92 11.81 21.52
N PRO A 82 -13.66 10.77 20.69
CA PRO A 82 -14.53 9.60 20.66
C PRO A 82 -14.64 8.98 22.05
N GLU A 83 -15.87 8.89 22.58
CA GLU A 83 -16.13 8.03 23.72
C GLU A 83 -15.83 6.59 23.27
N PRO A 84 -14.95 5.85 23.98
CA PRO A 84 -14.49 4.55 23.52
C PRO A 84 -15.70 3.65 23.25
N GLN A 85 -15.87 3.25 21.98
CA GLN A 85 -16.96 2.36 21.59
C GLN A 85 -16.79 1.05 22.35
N VAL A 86 -17.56 0.89 23.43
CA VAL A 86 -17.72 -0.39 24.12
C VAL A 86 -18.36 -1.33 23.12
N ALA A 87 -17.54 -2.18 22.52
CA ALA A 87 -17.99 -3.28 21.68
C ALA A 87 -19.18 -3.96 22.36
N GLN A 88 -20.35 -3.91 21.73
CA GLN A 88 -21.51 -4.64 22.21
C GLN A 88 -21.17 -6.13 22.15
N VAL A 89 -20.88 -6.70 23.33
CA VAL A 89 -20.66 -8.13 23.51
C VAL A 89 -21.96 -8.85 23.24
N GLU A 90 -22.09 -9.45 22.06
CA GLU A 90 -23.17 -10.38 21.77
C GLU A 90 -23.10 -11.58 22.74
N PRO A 91 -24.21 -11.97 23.40
CA PRO A 91 -24.16 -12.92 24.50
C PRO A 91 -23.68 -14.30 24.04
N ARG A 92 -22.54 -14.71 24.61
CA ARG A 92 -21.93 -16.04 24.51
C ARG A 92 -22.99 -17.13 24.72
N ARG A 93 -23.38 -17.77 23.61
CA ARG A 93 -24.25 -18.96 23.63
C ARG A 93 -23.56 -20.08 24.39
N ALA A 94 -24.37 -20.74 25.21
CA ALA A 94 -24.02 -21.72 26.22
C ALA A 94 -23.02 -22.82 25.79
N THR A 95 -22.16 -23.14 26.75
CA THR A 95 -21.29 -24.30 26.89
C THR A 95 -21.89 -25.60 26.36
N MET A 96 -21.20 -26.28 25.44
CA MET A 96 -21.40 -27.71 25.19
C MET A 96 -20.41 -28.56 25.99
N PRO A 97 -20.78 -29.79 26.42
CA PRO A 97 -19.96 -30.61 27.30
C PRO A 97 -18.79 -31.26 26.55
N LYS A 98 -17.65 -31.40 27.25
CA LYS A 98 -16.48 -32.17 26.82
C LYS A 98 -16.88 -33.63 26.54
N LEU A 99 -16.93 -33.99 25.27
CA LEU A 99 -16.84 -35.39 24.85
C LEU A 99 -15.35 -35.77 24.79
N ALA A 100 -14.97 -36.67 25.70
CA ALA A 100 -13.64 -37.26 25.75
C ALA A 100 -13.38 -38.09 24.48
N ILE A 101 -12.56 -37.55 23.58
CA ILE A 101 -12.00 -38.34 22.48
C ILE A 101 -10.75 -39.04 23.01
N LYS A 102 -10.90 -40.36 23.16
CA LYS A 102 -9.92 -41.33 23.60
C LYS A 102 -8.70 -41.30 22.67
N GLN A 103 -7.55 -40.89 23.19
CA GLN A 103 -6.26 -41.06 22.54
C GLN A 103 -6.03 -42.54 22.24
N GLN A 104 -5.85 -42.88 20.97
CA GLN A 104 -5.18 -44.11 20.58
C GLN A 104 -3.83 -43.74 19.97
N CYS A 105 -2.80 -43.92 20.79
CA CYS A 105 -1.42 -43.98 20.37
C CYS A 105 -1.21 -45.33 19.64
N GLY A 106 -1.16 -45.29 18.32
CA GLY A 106 -0.83 -46.42 17.46
C GLY A 106 0.48 -46.12 16.73
N VAL A 107 1.58 -46.62 17.27
CA VAL A 107 2.89 -46.60 16.62
C VAL A 107 2.85 -47.56 15.42
N SER A 108 3.07 -47.05 14.20
CA SER A 108 3.55 -47.88 13.09
C SER A 108 4.74 -47.23 12.39
N LYS A 109 5.91 -47.86 12.59
CA LYS A 109 7.11 -47.70 11.76
C LYS A 109 6.79 -47.99 10.29
N ARG A 110 7.53 -47.31 9.39
CA ARG A 110 7.55 -47.38 7.91
C ARG A 110 6.54 -46.40 7.29
N GLN A 111 6.95 -45.24 6.78
CA GLN A 111 7.84 -45.08 5.63
C GLN A 111 8.74 -43.84 5.80
N LYS A 112 10.06 -44.08 5.76
CA LYS A 112 11.05 -43.07 5.38
C LYS A 112 11.03 -42.95 3.84
N ILE A 113 11.60 -41.85 3.32
CA ILE A 113 11.72 -41.39 1.91
C ILE A 113 10.71 -40.24 1.66
N ALA A 114 11.08 -38.98 1.45
CA ALA A 114 12.38 -38.34 1.34
C ALA A 114 12.27 -36.89 1.82
N TRP A 115 13.06 -36.53 2.82
CA TRP A 115 13.61 -35.17 2.93
C TRP A 115 14.72 -35.05 1.89
N GLY A 116 14.71 -33.96 1.12
CA GLY A 116 15.85 -33.60 0.30
C GLY A 116 15.51 -32.64 -0.84
N LEU A 117 16.09 -31.44 -0.72
CA LEU A 117 16.53 -30.55 -1.81
C LEU A 117 15.47 -29.64 -2.46
N ILE A 118 15.35 -28.40 -1.94
CA ILE A 118 15.78 -27.17 -2.64
C ILE A 118 16.29 -26.17 -1.58
N THR A 119 17.45 -26.46 -1.00
CA THR A 119 18.38 -25.43 -0.55
C THR A 119 19.40 -25.27 -1.67
N SER A 120 19.65 -24.04 -2.12
CA SER A 120 20.65 -23.64 -3.15
C SER A 120 20.18 -23.54 -4.61
N VAL A 121 19.35 -22.55 -4.95
CA VAL A 121 19.35 -21.92 -6.30
C VAL A 121 19.25 -20.38 -6.26
N ALA A 122 18.66 -19.76 -5.23
CA ALA A 122 18.55 -18.30 -5.16
C ALA A 122 19.84 -17.55 -4.77
N LEU A 123 20.93 -18.24 -4.43
CA LEU A 123 22.22 -17.60 -4.09
C LEU A 123 23.17 -17.44 -5.31
N LEU A 124 22.78 -17.92 -6.51
CA LEU A 124 23.61 -17.89 -7.72
C LEU A 124 22.94 -17.28 -8.96
N ALA A 125 21.80 -16.59 -8.80
CA ALA A 125 21.19 -15.76 -9.85
C ALA A 125 21.58 -14.27 -9.75
N VAL A 126 22.30 -13.85 -8.70
CA VAL A 126 22.71 -12.45 -8.47
C VAL A 126 24.13 -12.14 -8.98
N ILE A 127 24.93 -13.13 -9.39
CA ILE A 127 26.35 -12.91 -9.74
C ILE A 127 26.65 -13.10 -11.25
N ALA A 128 25.70 -13.56 -12.08
CA ALA A 128 25.99 -13.93 -13.47
C ALA A 128 25.29 -13.08 -14.57
N SER A 129 24.69 -11.94 -14.24
CA SER A 129 24.05 -11.07 -15.24
C SER A 129 24.60 -9.64 -15.32
N TRP A 130 25.65 -9.29 -14.56
CA TRP A 130 26.29 -7.98 -14.66
C TRP A 130 27.76 -8.09 -15.05
N ARG A 131 28.03 -8.46 -16.31
CA ARG A 131 29.20 -7.98 -17.04
C ARG A 131 28.90 -7.79 -18.52
N TRP A 132 29.15 -6.55 -18.95
CA TRP A 132 29.06 -5.96 -20.29
C TRP A 132 27.67 -5.41 -20.65
N LEU A 133 27.51 -4.13 -21.00
CA LEU A 133 28.41 -3.27 -21.77
C LEU A 133 28.43 -1.84 -21.21
N ALA A 134 29.55 -1.47 -20.59
CA ALA A 134 29.96 -0.08 -20.47
C ALA A 134 30.75 0.27 -21.73
N SER A 135 30.31 1.29 -22.45
CA SER A 135 31.10 2.12 -23.36
C SER A 135 30.42 3.49 -23.29
N ALA A 136 30.94 4.44 -22.51
CA ALA A 136 32.09 5.29 -22.87
C ALA A 136 31.83 6.02 -24.19
N ASP A 137 31.19 7.17 -24.10
CA ASP A 137 31.64 8.33 -24.85
C ASP A 137 31.38 9.59 -24.03
N ALA A 138 32.44 10.36 -23.83
CA ALA A 138 32.45 11.66 -23.20
C ALA A 138 32.91 12.67 -24.25
N PRO A 139 32.32 13.86 -24.29
CA PRO A 139 33.10 15.04 -24.65
C PRO A 139 33.10 16.07 -23.52
N ALA A 140 34.33 16.39 -23.12
CA ALA A 140 34.94 17.66 -22.72
C ALA A 140 34.09 18.82 -22.12
N PRO A 141 34.72 19.62 -21.21
CA PRO A 141 34.06 20.61 -20.39
C PRO A 141 33.91 21.96 -21.10
N ILE A 142 32.78 22.64 -20.89
CA ILE A 142 32.66 24.07 -21.21
C ILE A 142 32.85 24.88 -19.93
N GLU A 143 33.88 25.70 -20.04
CA GLU A 143 34.43 26.70 -19.15
C GLU A 143 33.41 27.76 -18.74
N ALA A 144 33.51 28.18 -17.48
CA ALA A 144 32.70 29.23 -16.88
C ALA A 144 33.05 30.60 -17.45
N GLN A 145 32.03 31.37 -17.83
CA GLN A 145 32.12 32.82 -17.89
C GLN A 145 31.10 33.43 -16.94
N ALA A 146 31.60 34.21 -15.99
CA ALA A 146 30.85 35.03 -15.07
C ALA A 146 30.95 36.52 -15.49
N GLU A 147 29.94 37.26 -15.03
CA GLU A 147 29.78 38.73 -14.94
C GLU A 147 29.17 39.52 -16.12
N PRO A 148 28.43 40.64 -15.87
CA PRO A 148 27.65 41.00 -14.67
C PRO A 148 26.22 41.50 -14.97
N SER A 149 25.42 41.42 -13.91
CA SER A 149 24.18 42.11 -13.52
C SER A 149 23.56 43.16 -14.45
N LYS A 150 22.28 42.93 -14.79
CA LYS A 150 21.25 43.98 -14.79
C LYS A 150 20.06 43.54 -13.95
N THR A 151 19.97 44.13 -12.76
CA THR A 151 18.81 44.09 -11.88
C THR A 151 17.61 44.71 -12.59
N THR A 152 16.61 43.89 -12.91
CA THR A 152 15.23 44.35 -13.10
C THR A 152 14.40 43.63 -12.06
N VAL A 153 13.90 44.38 -11.07
CA VAL A 153 12.95 43.89 -10.08
C VAL A 153 11.61 43.77 -10.80
N ALA A 154 11.30 42.56 -11.27
CA ALA A 154 9.96 42.18 -11.70
C ALA A 154 9.33 41.36 -10.58
N SER A 155 8.12 41.75 -10.16
CA SER A 155 7.34 41.10 -9.12
C SER A 155 7.29 39.59 -9.30
N ILE A 156 7.88 38.84 -8.37
CA ILE A 156 7.78 37.40 -8.31
C ILE A 156 6.47 37.09 -7.60
N SER A 157 5.39 36.94 -8.36
CA SER A 157 4.30 36.09 -7.92
C SER A 157 4.83 34.66 -8.01
N THR A 158 5.13 34.04 -6.88
CA THR A 158 5.44 32.61 -6.80
C THR A 158 4.33 31.83 -7.50
N PRO A 159 4.60 31.15 -8.63
CA PRO A 159 3.62 30.24 -9.20
C PRO A 159 3.46 29.08 -8.23
N ALA A 160 2.22 28.72 -7.91
CA ALA A 160 1.93 27.44 -7.27
C ALA A 160 2.64 26.32 -8.07
N PRO A 161 3.29 25.35 -7.40
CA PRO A 161 3.91 24.21 -8.07
C PRO A 161 2.91 23.60 -9.06
N PRO A 162 3.29 23.37 -10.35
CA PRO A 162 2.40 22.72 -11.28
C PRO A 162 2.01 21.36 -10.72
N ALA A 163 0.71 21.13 -10.55
CA ALA A 163 0.17 19.83 -10.17
C ALA A 163 0.85 18.75 -11.02
N ALA A 164 1.48 17.77 -10.36
CA ALA A 164 2.17 16.68 -11.04
C ALA A 164 1.19 16.04 -12.04
N LYS A 165 1.55 16.03 -13.33
CA LYS A 165 0.73 15.41 -14.35
C LYS A 165 0.58 13.94 -14.01
N ALA A 166 -0.67 13.47 -13.89
CA ALA A 166 -0.95 12.06 -13.69
C ALA A 166 -0.31 11.22 -14.81
N PRO A 167 0.27 10.05 -14.50
CA PRO A 167 0.92 9.20 -15.50
C PRO A 167 -0.10 8.72 -16.54
N VAL A 168 0.32 8.68 -17.80
CA VAL A 168 -0.50 8.08 -18.86
C VAL A 168 -0.50 6.57 -18.65
N LEU A 169 -1.68 5.98 -18.54
CA LEU A 169 -1.85 4.53 -18.33
C LEU A 169 -2.11 3.81 -19.65
N ARG A 170 -1.56 2.60 -19.78
CA ARG A 170 -1.82 1.67 -20.89
C ARG A 170 -2.37 0.37 -20.33
N SER A 171 -3.41 -0.15 -20.98
CA SER A 171 -3.89 -1.51 -20.71
C SER A 171 -3.00 -2.52 -21.43
N MET A 172 -2.55 -3.53 -20.69
CA MET A 172 -1.66 -4.58 -21.17
C MET A 172 -2.19 -5.93 -20.70
N GLU A 173 -1.94 -6.97 -21.48
CA GLU A 173 -2.42 -8.32 -21.19
C GLU A 173 -1.33 -9.35 -21.50
N LEU A 174 -1.10 -10.27 -20.57
CA LEU A 174 -0.19 -11.40 -20.74
C LEU A 174 -0.68 -12.57 -19.89
N ASP A 175 -0.58 -13.78 -20.43
CA ASP A 175 -1.00 -15.02 -19.76
C ASP A 175 -2.44 -14.99 -19.20
N GLY A 176 -3.35 -14.30 -19.90
CA GLY A 176 -4.75 -14.12 -19.48
C GLY A 176 -4.91 -13.35 -18.17
N LEU A 177 -3.95 -12.47 -17.85
CA LEU A 177 -4.06 -11.40 -16.86
C LEU A 177 -4.01 -10.07 -17.61
N ARG A 178 -4.97 -9.19 -17.34
CA ARG A 178 -5.03 -7.83 -17.89
C ARG A 178 -4.82 -6.82 -16.76
N VAL A 179 -3.99 -5.80 -17.01
CA VAL A 179 -3.66 -4.77 -16.04
C VAL A 179 -3.52 -3.41 -16.73
N LYS A 180 -3.68 -2.30 -15.99
CA LYS A 180 -3.36 -0.95 -16.45
C LYS A 180 -2.19 -0.41 -15.65
N LEU A 181 -1.10 -0.04 -16.34
CA LEU A 181 0.11 0.51 -15.74
C LEU A 181 0.61 1.72 -16.53
N PRO A 182 1.50 2.56 -15.95
CA PRO A 182 2.18 3.61 -16.69
C PRO A 182 2.84 3.10 -17.98
N VAL A 183 2.86 3.93 -19.03
CA VAL A 183 3.30 3.52 -20.38
C VAL A 183 4.75 3.02 -20.49
N ASP A 184 5.58 3.32 -19.49
CA ASP A 184 6.97 2.86 -19.38
C ASP A 184 7.09 1.42 -18.87
N PHE A 185 6.02 0.83 -18.32
CA PHE A 185 6.02 -0.56 -17.91
C PHE A 185 5.90 -1.53 -19.09
N GLY A 186 6.72 -2.58 -19.08
CA GLY A 186 6.63 -3.78 -19.92
C GLY A 186 6.15 -4.98 -19.12
N LEU A 187 5.45 -5.93 -19.75
CA LEU A 187 5.09 -7.23 -19.15
C LEU A 187 5.99 -8.33 -19.72
N ALA A 188 6.44 -9.23 -18.86
CA ALA A 188 7.17 -10.44 -19.23
C ALA A 188 6.71 -11.63 -18.37
N ALA A 189 6.74 -12.84 -18.93
CA ALA A 189 6.52 -14.05 -18.14
C ALA A 189 7.75 -14.33 -17.26
N SER A 190 7.52 -14.76 -16.02
CA SER A 190 8.56 -15.09 -15.04
C SER A 190 8.07 -16.20 -14.12
N ASP A 191 8.68 -17.39 -14.20
CA ASP A 191 8.45 -18.52 -13.27
C ASP A 191 6.97 -18.89 -13.00
N GLY A 192 6.10 -18.73 -14.00
CA GLY A 192 4.66 -19.03 -13.87
C GLY A 192 3.80 -17.83 -13.49
N ASP A 193 4.43 -16.68 -13.25
CA ASP A 193 3.81 -15.39 -13.01
C ASP A 193 4.04 -14.43 -14.18
N VAL A 194 3.38 -13.27 -14.13
CA VAL A 194 3.65 -12.13 -15.01
C VAL A 194 4.37 -11.06 -14.20
N MET A 195 5.55 -10.65 -14.66
CA MET A 195 6.31 -9.54 -14.07
C MET A 195 6.16 -8.29 -14.92
N ALA A 196 5.77 -7.19 -14.28
CA ALA A 196 5.81 -5.86 -14.86
C ALA A 196 7.06 -5.09 -14.41
N THR A 197 7.77 -4.48 -15.36
CA THR A 197 8.99 -3.71 -15.11
C THR A 197 8.94 -2.37 -15.84
N GLY A 198 9.25 -1.28 -15.15
CA GLY A 198 9.27 0.08 -15.71
C GLY A 198 10.65 0.72 -15.68
N GLU A 199 10.71 2.05 -15.75
CA GLU A 199 11.97 2.81 -15.71
C GLU A 199 12.69 2.70 -14.36
N ASP A 200 11.96 2.52 -13.26
CA ASP A 200 12.54 2.34 -11.94
C ASP A 200 13.20 0.94 -11.82
N PRO A 201 14.54 0.85 -11.68
CA PRO A 201 15.22 -0.42 -11.56
C PRO A 201 14.95 -1.11 -10.21
N ASN A 202 14.44 -0.38 -9.22
CA ASN A 202 14.20 -0.86 -7.87
C ASN A 202 12.74 -1.30 -7.64
N LEU A 203 11.88 -1.23 -8.66
CA LEU A 203 10.49 -1.67 -8.58
C LEU A 203 10.19 -2.78 -9.58
N ARG A 204 9.61 -3.87 -9.09
CA ARG A 204 9.03 -4.94 -9.92
C ARG A 204 7.63 -5.24 -9.41
N ILE A 205 6.68 -5.45 -10.31
CA ILE A 205 5.31 -5.82 -9.95
C ILE A 205 5.05 -7.24 -10.44
N LEU A 206 4.82 -8.16 -9.51
CA LEU A 206 4.45 -9.54 -9.78
C LEU A 206 2.93 -9.65 -9.85
N LEU A 207 2.41 -10.31 -10.87
CA LEU A 207 0.99 -10.52 -11.12
C LEU A 207 0.74 -12.02 -11.31
N SER A 208 -0.17 -12.58 -10.52
CA SER A 208 -0.44 -14.02 -10.56
C SER A 208 -1.93 -14.31 -10.46
N LYS A 209 -2.33 -15.43 -11.06
CA LYS A 209 -3.62 -16.07 -10.82
C LYS A 209 -3.40 -17.52 -10.44
N GLU A 210 -4.02 -17.96 -9.35
CA GLU A 210 -3.98 -19.35 -8.90
C GLU A 210 -5.39 -19.92 -8.80
N GLN A 211 -5.51 -21.24 -8.93
CA GLN A 211 -6.75 -21.94 -8.55
C GLN A 211 -6.98 -21.82 -7.03
N PRO A 212 -8.23 -21.89 -6.55
CA PRO A 212 -8.55 -21.56 -5.17
C PRO A 212 -8.18 -22.74 -4.26
N GLY A 213 -6.88 -22.84 -3.93
CA GLY A 213 -6.34 -23.79 -2.94
C GLY A 213 -6.03 -23.12 -1.60
N ARG A 214 -5.88 -21.78 -1.57
CA ARG A 214 -5.63 -20.97 -0.38
C ARG A 214 -6.78 -19.99 -0.19
N SER A 215 -7.53 -20.10 0.91
CA SER A 215 -8.46 -19.07 1.33
C SER A 215 -7.71 -17.88 1.93
N LEU A 216 -8.32 -16.69 1.94
CA LEU A 216 -7.73 -15.52 2.61
C LEU A 216 -7.46 -15.77 4.10
N SER A 217 -8.32 -16.54 4.78
CA SER A 217 -8.11 -16.94 6.17
C SER A 217 -6.87 -17.82 6.33
N ASN A 218 -6.64 -18.78 5.43
CA ASN A 218 -5.44 -19.61 5.46
C ASN A 218 -4.18 -18.76 5.21
N THR A 219 -4.25 -17.74 4.34
CA THR A 219 -3.16 -16.78 4.15
C THR A 219 -2.86 -16.03 5.45
N LEU A 220 -3.89 -15.48 6.11
CA LEU A 220 -3.70 -14.76 7.37
C LEU A 220 -3.08 -15.64 8.46
N ASP A 221 -3.52 -16.89 8.56
CA ASP A 221 -2.96 -17.82 9.54
C ASP A 221 -1.50 -18.17 9.22
N ALA A 222 -1.14 -18.28 7.92
CA ALA A 222 0.24 -18.49 7.49
C ALA A 222 1.13 -17.26 7.76
N VAL A 223 0.64 -16.05 7.48
CA VAL A 223 1.38 -14.80 7.73
C VAL A 223 1.65 -14.61 9.22
N ARG A 224 0.69 -14.92 10.09
CA ARG A 224 0.83 -14.73 11.55
C ARG A 224 1.90 -15.61 12.21
N VAL A 225 2.32 -16.70 11.57
CA VAL A 225 3.28 -17.64 12.15
C VAL A 225 4.66 -17.55 11.53
N ASP A 226 4.84 -16.71 10.51
CA ASP A 226 6.10 -16.50 9.82
C ASP A 226 6.67 -15.11 10.17
N ASP A 227 7.79 -15.07 10.87
CA ASP A 227 8.43 -13.83 11.34
C ASP A 227 8.94 -12.94 10.20
N SER A 228 9.04 -13.46 8.97
CA SER A 228 9.40 -12.67 7.78
C SER A 228 8.22 -11.93 7.16
N LEU A 229 6.99 -12.24 7.62
CA LEU A 229 5.75 -11.69 7.09
C LEU A 229 5.06 -10.79 8.13
N GLU A 230 4.49 -9.69 7.67
CA GLU A 230 3.74 -8.74 8.51
C GLU A 230 2.38 -8.47 7.88
N VAL A 231 1.31 -8.67 8.64
CA VAL A 231 -0.03 -8.27 8.19
C VAL A 231 -0.11 -6.75 8.20
N LEU A 232 -0.33 -6.14 7.05
CA LEU A 232 -0.60 -4.70 6.95
C LEU A 232 -2.11 -4.44 7.09
N GLU A 233 -2.93 -5.17 6.34
CA GLU A 233 -4.38 -5.03 6.35
C GLU A 233 -5.05 -6.40 6.25
N ALA A 234 -5.67 -6.85 7.34
CA ALA A 234 -6.33 -8.16 7.38
C ALA A 234 -7.70 -8.19 6.69
N HIS A 235 -8.31 -7.02 6.48
CA HIS A 235 -9.70 -6.87 6.02
C HIS A 235 -9.82 -5.77 4.94
N ALA A 236 -8.85 -5.71 4.03
CA ALA A 236 -8.88 -4.79 2.91
C ALA A 236 -10.01 -5.15 1.91
N ARG A 237 -10.27 -4.25 0.97
CA ARG A 237 -11.14 -4.53 -0.19
C ARG A 237 -10.51 -4.07 -1.49
N VAL A 238 -10.67 -4.89 -2.52
CA VAL A 238 -10.29 -4.56 -3.91
C VAL A 238 -11.52 -4.77 -4.78
N ALA A 239 -12.04 -3.70 -5.38
CA ALA A 239 -13.27 -3.73 -6.19
C ALA A 239 -14.41 -4.51 -5.50
N GLU A 240 -14.70 -4.15 -4.24
CA GLU A 240 -15.68 -4.80 -3.35
C GLU A 240 -15.36 -6.22 -2.87
N ALA A 241 -14.36 -6.90 -3.44
CA ALA A 241 -13.94 -8.22 -2.98
C ALA A 241 -13.09 -8.11 -1.70
N PRO A 242 -13.31 -8.96 -0.69
CA PRO A 242 -12.41 -9.06 0.46
C PRO A 242 -10.98 -9.35 0.00
N ALA A 243 -10.03 -8.69 0.64
CA ALA A 243 -8.62 -8.80 0.34
C ALA A 243 -7.78 -8.82 1.62
N VAL A 244 -6.56 -9.33 1.49
CA VAL A 244 -5.53 -9.27 2.54
C VAL A 244 -4.31 -8.59 1.94
N VAL A 245 -3.74 -7.66 2.71
CA VAL A 245 -2.48 -6.99 2.38
C VAL A 245 -1.45 -7.36 3.44
N TYR A 246 -0.29 -7.82 3.01
CA TYR A 246 0.81 -8.17 3.90
C TYR A 246 2.15 -7.82 3.27
N LEU A 247 3.16 -7.62 4.11
CA LEU A 247 4.53 -7.32 3.73
C LEU A 247 5.41 -8.54 3.99
N GLU A 248 6.20 -8.91 3.00
CA GLU A 248 7.28 -9.88 3.15
C GLU A 248 8.62 -9.14 3.17
N ARG A 249 9.48 -9.44 4.15
CA ARG A 249 10.83 -8.86 4.24
C ARG A 249 11.89 -9.93 4.07
N ALA A 250 12.76 -9.74 3.09
CA ALA A 250 13.92 -10.58 2.89
C ALA A 250 15.10 -10.14 3.77
N ALA A 251 16.03 -11.05 4.00
CA ALA A 251 17.24 -10.79 4.79
C ALA A 251 18.19 -9.75 4.15
N ASP A 252 18.08 -9.50 2.85
CA ASP A 252 18.86 -8.50 2.13
C ASP A 252 18.25 -7.09 2.17
N GLY A 253 17.15 -6.91 2.91
CA GLY A 253 16.43 -5.64 3.05
C GLY A 253 15.35 -5.40 1.98
N SER A 254 15.30 -6.24 0.94
CA SER A 254 14.23 -6.18 -0.05
C SER A 254 12.88 -6.56 0.56
N GLN A 255 11.82 -5.99 0.00
CA GLN A 255 10.47 -6.14 0.50
C GLN A 255 9.52 -6.47 -0.64
N VAL A 256 8.47 -7.22 -0.31
CA VAL A 256 7.33 -7.43 -1.23
C VAL A 256 6.04 -7.12 -0.49
N ARG A 257 5.32 -6.08 -0.93
CA ARG A 257 3.94 -5.83 -0.46
C ARG A 257 2.99 -6.65 -1.34
N TRP A 258 2.39 -7.67 -0.73
CA TRP A 258 1.43 -8.56 -1.37
C TRP A 258 0.01 -8.07 -1.12
N THR A 259 -0.80 -8.04 -2.19
CA THR A 259 -2.25 -7.91 -2.11
C THR A 259 -2.88 -9.15 -2.73
N GLN A 260 -3.72 -9.83 -1.96
CA GLN A 260 -4.39 -11.06 -2.39
C GLN A 260 -5.91 -10.90 -2.26
N TRP A 261 -6.65 -11.29 -3.30
CA TRP A 261 -8.12 -11.30 -3.28
C TRP A 261 -8.66 -12.39 -4.20
N GLN A 262 -9.94 -12.72 -4.02
CA GLN A 262 -10.62 -13.71 -4.87
C GLN A 262 -11.43 -13.02 -5.97
N ARG A 263 -11.33 -13.52 -7.20
CA ARG A 263 -12.19 -13.12 -8.31
C ARG A 263 -12.70 -14.36 -9.06
N GLY A 264 -13.99 -14.65 -8.90
CA GLY A 264 -14.60 -15.88 -9.40
C GLY A 264 -13.93 -17.11 -8.77
N GLU A 265 -13.45 -18.02 -9.62
CA GLU A 265 -12.74 -19.24 -9.20
C GLU A 265 -11.22 -19.04 -9.08
N HIS A 266 -10.69 -17.81 -9.20
CA HIS A 266 -9.25 -17.56 -9.11
C HIS A 266 -8.91 -16.75 -7.87
N MET A 267 -7.77 -17.06 -7.25
CA MET A 267 -7.08 -16.15 -6.35
C MET A 267 -6.14 -15.30 -7.17
N LEU A 268 -6.28 -13.98 -7.08
CA LEU A 268 -5.39 -13.01 -7.70
C LEU A 268 -4.39 -12.50 -6.69
N PHE A 269 -3.16 -12.27 -7.16
CA PHE A 269 -2.06 -11.76 -6.35
C PHE A 269 -1.37 -10.63 -7.10
N VAL A 270 -1.05 -9.58 -6.36
CA VAL A 270 -0.12 -8.54 -6.79
C VAL A 270 0.99 -8.42 -5.76
N GLY A 271 2.23 -8.64 -6.18
CA GLY A 271 3.43 -8.47 -5.36
C GLY A 271 4.21 -7.23 -5.79
N CYS A 272 4.21 -6.20 -4.97
CA CYS A 272 5.01 -4.99 -5.18
C CYS A 272 6.40 -5.20 -4.58
N GLN A 273 7.37 -5.61 -5.40
CA GLN A 273 8.73 -5.90 -4.95
C GLN A 273 9.63 -4.66 -5.07
N THR A 274 10.25 -4.29 -3.96
CA THR A 274 11.19 -3.17 -3.86
C THR A 274 12.49 -3.58 -3.16
N ARG A 275 13.60 -2.89 -3.45
CA ARG A 275 14.91 -3.19 -2.83
C ARG A 275 15.01 -2.76 -1.36
N GLU A 276 14.21 -1.76 -0.98
CA GLU A 276 14.10 -1.19 0.36
C GLU A 276 12.62 -0.84 0.59
N ALA A 277 12.31 -0.08 1.65
CA ALA A 277 10.96 0.45 1.85
C ALA A 277 10.48 1.24 0.62
N ALA A 278 9.26 0.96 0.17
CA ALA A 278 8.72 1.52 -1.07
C ALA A 278 8.51 3.04 -0.95
N SER A 279 8.87 3.78 -2.00
CA SER A 279 8.54 5.20 -2.11
C SER A 279 7.06 5.41 -2.49
N ASN A 280 6.54 6.62 -2.28
CA ASN A 280 5.17 6.97 -2.66
C ASN A 280 4.88 6.74 -4.15
N GLN A 281 5.86 7.00 -5.03
CA GLN A 281 5.72 6.76 -6.47
C GLN A 281 5.63 5.26 -6.78
N GLN A 282 6.40 4.43 -6.08
CA GLN A 282 6.37 2.99 -6.25
C GLN A 282 5.04 2.40 -5.75
N LEU A 283 4.59 2.85 -4.58
CA LEU A 283 3.28 2.46 -4.03
C LEU A 283 2.15 2.84 -4.99
N ALA A 284 2.16 4.05 -5.55
CA ALA A 284 1.14 4.49 -6.50
C ALA A 284 1.06 3.61 -7.75
N ALA A 285 2.21 3.17 -8.29
CA ALA A 285 2.24 2.24 -9.42
C ALA A 285 1.68 0.85 -9.04
N CYS A 286 1.99 0.38 -7.83
CA CYS A 286 1.49 -0.89 -7.31
C CYS A 286 -0.01 -0.87 -7.02
N ASP A 287 -0.52 0.20 -6.41
CA ASP A 287 -1.95 0.38 -6.15
C ASP A 287 -2.73 0.48 -7.46
N GLN A 288 -2.15 1.12 -8.49
CA GLN A 288 -2.73 1.12 -9.84
C GLN A 288 -2.80 -0.28 -10.45
N ALA A 289 -1.80 -1.14 -10.20
CA ALA A 289 -1.85 -2.54 -10.61
C ALA A 289 -2.96 -3.30 -9.89
N VAL A 290 -3.05 -3.18 -8.56
CA VAL A 290 -4.10 -3.78 -7.73
C VAL A 290 -5.48 -3.37 -8.19
N ALA A 291 -5.70 -2.06 -8.39
CA ALA A 291 -6.99 -1.51 -8.77
C ALA A 291 -7.46 -1.92 -10.18
N SER A 292 -6.54 -2.33 -11.05
CA SER A 292 -6.84 -2.61 -12.46
C SER A 292 -6.66 -4.07 -12.89
N LEU A 293 -6.08 -4.92 -12.05
CA LEU A 293 -5.84 -6.31 -12.38
C LEU A 293 -7.16 -7.08 -12.54
N GLU A 294 -7.31 -7.73 -13.68
CA GLU A 294 -8.43 -8.58 -13.99
C GLU A 294 -8.00 -9.80 -14.82
N LEU A 295 -8.90 -10.79 -14.91
CA LEU A 295 -8.74 -11.92 -15.81
C LEU A 295 -8.98 -11.43 -17.25
N GLY A 296 -8.09 -11.83 -18.16
CA GLY A 296 -8.11 -11.48 -19.59
C GLY A 296 -9.27 -12.09 -20.35
#